data_AF-A0A1B7WGR2-F1
#
_entry.id   AF-A0A1B7WGR2-F1
#
_cell.length_a   1.000
_cell.length_b   1.000
_cell.length_c   1.000
_cell.angle_alpha   90.00
_cell.angle_beta   90.00
_cell.angle_gamma   90.00
#
_symmetry.space_group_name_H-M   'P 1'
#
loop_
_entity.id
_entity.type
_entity.pdbx_description
1 polymer ?
#
loop_
_entity_poly.entity_id
_entity_poly.type
_entity_poly.pdbx_seq_one_letter_code
_entity_poly.pdbx_strand_id
1 'polypeptide(L)'
;MKLSGVEYQKLVKSIVKAYPTKDDLAQIVMYSLEENIDTIVNSETTTQSIVFNLINWAETRGKLKNLLEILSQERPDNVELQNTIKNLLTKYSQNNENIT
;
A
#
# COMPACT_ATOMS: atom_id res chain seq x y z
N MET A 1 -4.96 -7.97 8.08
CA MET A 1 -5.69 -6.73 7.75
C MET A 1 -6.48 -6.99 6.47
N LYS A 2 -7.79 -6.76 6.45
CA LYS A 2 -8.66 -7.01 5.27
C LYS A 2 -9.41 -5.73 4.95
N LEU A 3 -9.06 -5.06 3.85
CA LEU A 3 -9.64 -3.78 3.50
C LEU A 3 -11.07 -3.92 2.96
N SER A 4 -11.93 -2.96 3.30
CA SER A 4 -13.19 -2.76 2.58
C SER A 4 -12.94 -2.12 1.22
N GLY A 5 -13.88 -2.23 0.28
CA GLY A 5 -13.73 -1.66 -1.07
C GLY A 5 -13.47 -0.15 -1.09
N VAL A 6 -14.08 0.60 -0.15
CA VAL A 6 -13.88 2.06 -0.02
C VAL A 6 -12.47 2.39 0.48
N GLU A 7 -11.99 1.66 1.48
CA GLU A 7 -10.62 1.81 1.99
C GLU A 7 -9.59 1.48 0.92
N TYR A 8 -9.85 0.40 0.19
CA TYR A 8 -9.01 -0.04 -0.92
C TYR A 8 -8.91 1.05 -1.99
N GLN A 9 -10.05 1.60 -2.42
CA GLN A 9 -10.09 2.65 -3.43
C GLN A 9 -9.35 3.92 -2.97
N LYS A 10 -9.55 4.33 -1.72
CA LYS A 10 -8.88 5.52 -1.16
C LYS A 10 -7.37 5.32 -1.08
N LEU A 11 -6.94 4.13 -0.62
CA LEU A 11 -5.53 3.78 -0.55
C LEU A 11 -4.87 3.79 -1.94
N VAL A 12 -5.49 3.13 -2.94
CA VAL A 12 -5.00 3.13 -4.33
C VAL A 12 -4.81 4.55 -4.84
N LYS A 13 -5.83 5.41 -4.72
CA LYS A 13 -5.76 6.80 -5.18
C LYS A 13 -4.62 7.58 -4.51
N SER A 14 -4.48 7.44 -3.19
CA SER A 14 -3.44 8.14 -2.43
C SER A 14 -2.03 7.70 -2.82
N ILE A 15 -1.81 6.40 -3.05
CA ILE A 15 -0.51 5.86 -3.47
C ILE A 15 -0.20 6.28 -4.90
N VAL A 16 -1.14 6.18 -5.85
CA VAL A 16 -0.93 6.62 -7.24
C VAL A 16 -0.53 8.09 -7.32
N LYS A 17 -1.13 8.94 -6.48
CA LYS A 17 -0.78 10.36 -6.42
C LYS A 17 0.60 10.61 -5.81
N ALA A 18 1.02 9.79 -4.85
CA ALA A 18 2.32 9.89 -4.19
C ALA A 18 3.47 9.26 -5.00
N TYR A 19 3.14 8.30 -5.87
CA TYR A 19 4.05 7.51 -6.69
C TYR A 19 3.49 7.43 -8.12
N PRO A 20 3.68 8.49 -8.92
CA PRO A 20 3.04 8.60 -10.23
C PRO A 20 3.63 7.62 -11.26
N THR A 21 4.86 7.16 -11.07
CA THR A 21 5.54 6.26 -12.00
C THR A 21 5.69 4.84 -11.45
N LYS A 22 5.81 3.88 -12.36
CA LYS A 22 6.15 2.49 -12.02
C LYS A 22 7.53 2.40 -11.35
N ASP A 23 8.49 3.20 -11.78
CA ASP A 23 9.86 3.14 -11.26
C ASP A 23 9.93 3.59 -9.80
N ASP A 24 9.13 4.59 -9.41
CA ASP A 24 9.02 5.01 -8.01
C ASP A 24 8.47 3.87 -7.12
N LEU A 25 7.47 3.13 -7.64
CA LEU A 25 6.92 1.97 -6.95
C LEU A 25 7.89 0.79 -6.92
N ALA A 26 8.63 0.55 -8.00
CA ALA A 26 9.57 -0.55 -8.13
C ALA A 26 10.69 -0.46 -7.09
N GLN A 27 11.25 0.75 -6.91
CA GLN A 27 12.27 1.01 -5.91
C GLN A 27 11.79 0.68 -4.49
N ILE A 28 10.60 1.15 -4.12
CA ILE A 28 10.03 0.85 -2.81
C ILE A 28 9.77 -0.64 -2.67
N VAL A 29 9.14 -1.30 -3.63
CA VAL A 29 8.85 -2.74 -3.53
C VAL A 29 10.14 -3.55 -3.33
N MET A 30 11.21 -3.18 -4.04
CA MET A 30 12.52 -3.80 -3.86
C MET A 30 13.09 -3.54 -2.46
N TYR A 31 13.17 -2.29 -2.02
CA TYR A 31 13.80 -1.94 -0.73
C TYR A 31 12.99 -2.40 0.48
N SER A 32 11.66 -2.50 0.34
CA SER A 32 10.73 -2.65 1.45
C SER A 32 10.25 -4.07 1.64
N LEU A 33 10.07 -4.78 0.52
CA LEU A 33 9.47 -6.10 0.50
C LEU A 33 10.46 -7.17 0.04
N GLU A 34 11.63 -6.75 -0.48
CA GLU A 34 12.64 -7.61 -1.14
C GLU A 34 12.05 -8.39 -2.32
N GLU A 35 11.12 -7.76 -3.04
CA GLU A 35 10.42 -8.36 -4.17
C GLU A 35 10.66 -7.55 -5.44
N ASN A 36 10.49 -8.21 -6.59
CA ASN A 36 10.46 -7.50 -7.87
C ASN A 36 9.01 -7.10 -8.18
N ILE A 37 8.77 -5.82 -8.50
CA ILE A 37 7.43 -5.38 -8.88
C ILE A 37 6.90 -6.13 -10.10
N ASP A 38 7.77 -6.53 -11.04
CA ASP A 38 7.42 -7.28 -12.25
C ASP A 38 6.99 -8.73 -11.96
N THR A 39 7.32 -9.29 -10.79
CA THR A 39 6.80 -10.59 -10.37
C THR A 39 5.40 -10.49 -9.75
N ILE A 40 4.97 -9.26 -9.44
CA ILE A 40 3.68 -8.95 -8.83
C ILE A 40 2.70 -8.41 -9.88
N VAL A 41 3.19 -7.65 -10.86
CA VAL A 41 2.39 -6.95 -11.86
C VAL A 41 2.87 -7.24 -13.28
N ASN A 42 1.92 -7.44 -14.20
CA ASN A 42 2.25 -7.59 -15.62
C ASN A 42 2.70 -6.25 -16.22
N SER A 43 3.63 -6.31 -17.18
CA SER A 43 4.33 -5.15 -17.78
C SER A 43 3.44 -4.12 -18.48
N GLU A 44 2.23 -4.48 -18.91
CA GLU A 44 1.30 -3.63 -19.69
C GLU A 44 0.22 -2.94 -18.85
N THR A 45 0.55 -2.48 -17.65
CA THR A 45 -0.47 -1.98 -16.71
C THR A 45 -0.27 -0.51 -16.33
N THR A 46 -1.39 0.20 -16.14
CA THR A 46 -1.39 1.58 -15.64
C THR A 46 -0.84 1.65 -14.20
N THR A 47 -0.29 2.78 -13.76
CA THR A 47 0.14 2.99 -12.36
C THR A 47 -0.97 2.62 -11.36
N GLN A 48 -2.24 2.93 -11.69
CA GLN A 48 -3.38 2.54 -10.87
C GLN A 48 -3.56 1.03 -10.76
N SER A 49 -3.45 0.31 -11.86
CA SER A 49 -3.52 -1.16 -11.88
C SER A 49 -2.34 -1.80 -11.14
N ILE A 50 -1.14 -1.23 -11.28
CA ILE A 50 0.06 -1.68 -10.55
C ILE A 50 -0.15 -1.56 -9.05
N VAL A 51 -0.55 -0.37 -8.57
CA VAL A 51 -0.83 -0.12 -7.15
C VAL A 51 -1.95 -1.03 -6.64
N PHE A 52 -3.02 -1.21 -7.43
CA PHE A 52 -4.10 -2.12 -7.07
C PHE A 52 -3.57 -3.55 -6.86
N ASN A 53 -2.79 -4.08 -7.79
CA ASN A 53 -2.25 -5.43 -7.70
C ASN A 53 -1.26 -5.59 -6.54
N LEU A 54 -0.42 -4.58 -6.30
CA LEU A 54 0.51 -4.57 -5.18
C LEU A 54 -0.20 -4.64 -3.83
N ILE A 55 -1.25 -3.83 -3.63
CA ILE A 55 -2.05 -3.86 -2.40
C ILE A 55 -2.71 -5.24 -2.22
N ASN A 56 -3.25 -5.83 -3.30
CA ASN A 56 -3.93 -7.12 -3.24
C ASN A 56 -2.94 -8.23 -2.86
N TRP A 57 -1.78 -8.21 -3.51
CA TRP A 57 -0.70 -9.14 -3.21
C TRP A 57 -0.23 -8.99 -1.75
N ALA A 58 -0.02 -7.76 -1.27
CA ALA A 58 0.41 -7.52 0.11
C ALA A 58 -0.67 -7.94 1.13
N GLU A 59 -1.95 -7.71 0.83
CA GLU A 59 -3.07 -8.14 1.67
C GLU A 59 -3.14 -9.67 1.78
N THR A 60 -3.10 -10.38 0.64
CA THR A 60 -3.18 -11.85 0.58
C THR A 60 -1.98 -12.55 1.21
N ARG A 61 -0.81 -11.89 1.25
CA ARG A 61 0.42 -12.39 1.87
C ARG A 61 0.61 -11.94 3.32
N GLY A 62 -0.31 -11.15 3.88
CA GLY A 62 -0.15 -10.57 5.22
C GLY A 62 0.94 -9.50 5.32
N LYS A 63 1.50 -9.05 4.19
CA LYS A 63 2.53 -8.00 4.10
C LYS A 63 1.96 -6.57 4.05
N LEU A 64 0.63 -6.40 4.03
CA LEU A 64 -0.01 -5.09 3.87
C LEU A 64 0.41 -4.08 4.95
N LYS A 65 0.46 -4.47 6.23
CA LYS A 65 0.87 -3.56 7.31
C LYS A 65 2.28 -3.00 7.07
N ASN A 66 3.23 -3.89 6.78
CA ASN A 66 4.62 -3.53 6.49
C ASN A 66 4.72 -2.58 5.29
N LEU A 67 3.99 -2.88 4.20
CA LEU A 67 3.93 -2.00 3.03
C LEU A 67 3.44 -0.59 3.41
N LEU A 68 2.39 -0.47 4.24
CA LEU A 68 1.87 0.83 4.66
C LEU A 68 2.85 1.61 5.54
N GLU A 69 3.55 0.94 6.46
CA GLU A 69 4.55 1.58 7.32
C GLU A 69 5.68 2.16 6.49
N ILE A 70 6.16 1.43 5.48
CA ILE A 70 7.27 1.90 4.65
C ILE A 70 6.83 3.01 3.68
N LEU A 71 5.65 2.89 3.06
CA LEU A 71 5.09 3.98 2.24
C LEU A 71 4.91 5.28 3.04
N SER A 72 4.60 5.17 4.33
CA SER A 72 4.50 6.31 5.24
C SER A 72 5.87 6.90 5.57
N GLN A 73 6.91 6.08 5.78
CA GLN A 73 8.27 6.55 6.05
C GLN A 73 8.91 7.25 4.86
N GLU A 74 8.68 6.75 3.64
CA GLU A 74 9.29 7.27 2.40
C GLU A 74 8.69 8.58 1.90
N ARG A 75 7.44 8.89 2.28
CA ARG A 75 6.75 10.12 1.87
C ARG A 75 6.10 10.80 3.07
N PRO A 76 6.89 11.23 4.07
CA PRO A 76 6.36 11.83 5.30
C PRO A 76 5.57 13.11 5.00
N ASP A 77 5.95 13.84 3.95
CA ASP A 77 5.32 15.13 3.58
C ASP A 77 4.03 14.98 2.76
N ASN A 78 3.69 13.76 2.31
CA ASN A 78 2.45 13.53 1.57
C ASN A 78 1.25 13.38 2.53
N VAL A 79 0.65 14.51 2.92
CA VAL A 79 -0.44 14.59 3.91
C VAL A 79 -1.62 13.65 3.57
N GLU A 80 -1.99 13.53 2.29
CA GLU A 80 -3.10 12.67 1.87
C GLU A 80 -2.80 11.17 2.09
N LEU A 81 -1.59 10.75 1.71
CA LEU A 81 -1.10 9.40 1.94
C LEU A 81 -0.98 9.11 3.44
N GLN A 82 -0.36 10.02 4.21
CA GLN A 82 -0.19 9.87 5.65
C GLN A 82 -1.53 9.71 6.37
N ASN A 83 -2.50 10.57 6.07
CA ASN A 83 -3.82 10.49 6.69
C ASN A 83 -4.53 9.18 6.33
N THR A 84 -4.39 8.72 5.08
CA THR A 84 -4.99 7.46 4.64
C THR A 84 -4.36 6.27 5.37
N ILE A 85 -3.03 6.21 5.43
CA ILE A 85 -2.29 5.14 6.13
C ILE A 85 -2.60 5.15 7.63
N LYS A 86 -2.53 6.32 8.29
CA LYS A 86 -2.81 6.46 9.72
C LYS A 86 -4.21 5.97 10.08
N ASN A 87 -5.23 6.36 9.30
CA ASN A 87 -6.60 5.92 9.54
C ASN A 87 -6.74 4.39 9.44
N LEU A 88 -6.08 3.77 8.46
CA LEU A 88 -6.07 2.32 8.30
C LEU A 88 -5.35 1.63 9.47
N LEU A 89 -4.13 2.04 9.79
CA LEU A 89 -3.34 1.42 10.86
C LEU A 89 -4.05 1.56 12.22
N THR A 90 -4.66 2.70 12.52
CA THR A 90 -5.47 2.88 13.75
C THR A 90 -6.66 1.92 13.78
N LYS A 91 -7.48 1.90 12.71
CA LYS A 91 -8.69 1.07 12.64
C LYS A 91 -8.36 -0.42 12.84
N TYR A 92 -7.31 -0.91 12.17
CA TYR A 92 -6.95 -2.32 12.19
C TYR A 92 -6.04 -2.71 13.37
N SER A 93 -5.51 -1.75 14.14
CA SER A 93 -4.85 -2.03 15.43
C SER A 93 -5.89 -2.22 16.55
N GLN A 94 -6.91 -1.36 16.60
CA GLN A 94 -8.00 -1.44 17.59
C GLN A 94 -8.86 -2.71 17.46
N ASN A 95 -8.98 -3.25 16.25
CA ASN A 95 -9.73 -4.48 16.01
C ASN A 95 -9.04 -5.74 16.54
N ASN A 96 -7.72 -5.70 16.82
CA ASN A 96 -6.98 -6.84 17.37
C ASN A 96 -6.97 -6.84 18.92
N GLU A 97 -7.39 -5.76 19.57
CA GLU A 97 -7.41 -5.63 21.04
C GLU A 97 -8.77 -6.01 21.67
N ASN A 98 -9.82 -6.15 20.87
CA ASN A 98 -11.18 -6.48 21.35
C ASN A 98 -11.49 -8.00 21.33
N ILE A 99 -10.47 -8.85 21.22
CA ILE A 99 -10.61 -10.32 21.28
C ILE A 99 -9.71 -10.85 22.41
N THR A 100 -9.98 -10.43 23.64
CA THR A 100 -9.51 -11.10 24.87
C THR A 100 -10.61 -11.01 25.91
#